data_AF-A0A2T1CTE9-F1
#
_entry.id   AF-A0A2T1CTE9-F1
#
_cell.length_a   1.000
_cell.length_b   1.000
_cell.length_c   1.000
_cell.angle_alpha   90.00
_cell.angle_beta   90.00
_cell.angle_gamma   90.00
#
_symmetry.space_group_name_H-M   'P 1'
#
loop_
_entity.id
_entity.type
_entity.pdbx_description
1 polymer ?
#
loop_
_entity_poly.entity_id
_entity_poly.type
_entity_poly.pdbx_seq_one_letter_code
_entity_poly.pdbx_strand_id
1 'polypeptide(L)'
;MSAKNLSNTSRTNWEALEKMEDEGIDYSDIPPLTAEFFEHATLRIPAPQAQRLVQIDPDILQWFQDQTGEHRALINSVLRRYIEGSSEHSSV
;
A
#
# COMPACT_ATOMS: atom_id res chain seq x y z
N MET A 1 -9.99 13.28 -2.44
CA MET A 1 -8.85 14.21 -2.64
C MET A 1 -9.35 15.64 -2.43
N SER A 2 -8.62 16.48 -1.68
CA SER A 2 -9.07 17.84 -1.33
C SER A 2 -8.67 18.85 -2.40
N ALA A 3 -9.60 19.73 -2.80
CA ALA A 3 -9.45 20.71 -3.88
C ALA A 3 -8.25 21.67 -3.71
N LYS A 4 -7.75 21.84 -2.48
CA LYS A 4 -6.59 22.70 -2.16
C LYS A 4 -5.27 22.24 -2.76
N ASN A 5 -5.12 20.96 -3.15
CA ASN A 5 -3.89 20.46 -3.78
C ASN A 5 -3.87 20.61 -5.31
N LEU A 6 -4.97 21.08 -5.92
CA LEU A 6 -5.12 21.26 -7.37
C LEU A 6 -4.90 22.71 -7.82
N SER A 7 -4.67 23.66 -6.89
CA SER A 7 -4.53 25.08 -7.21
C SER A 7 -3.14 25.48 -7.71
N ASN A 8 -2.20 24.53 -7.81
CA ASN A 8 -0.90 24.79 -8.41
C ASN A 8 -1.01 24.60 -9.93
N THR A 9 -1.05 25.70 -10.68
CA THR A 9 -1.01 25.65 -12.13
C THR A 9 0.32 25.01 -12.55
N SER A 10 0.24 23.82 -13.13
CA SER A 10 1.42 23.11 -13.60
C SER A 10 2.23 24.02 -14.54
N ARG A 11 3.54 24.11 -14.33
CA ARG A 11 4.47 24.83 -15.22
C ARG A 11 4.80 24.05 -16.49
N THR A 12 4.13 22.91 -16.70
CA THR A 12 4.28 22.08 -17.89
C THR A 12 3.70 22.78 -19.12
N ASN A 13 4.42 22.70 -20.24
CA ASN A 13 3.91 23.11 -21.54
C ASN A 13 3.00 22.01 -22.11
N TRP A 14 1.70 22.11 -21.81
CA TRP A 14 0.70 21.10 -22.22
C TRP A 14 0.47 21.05 -23.73
N GLU A 15 0.50 22.19 -24.42
CA GLU A 15 0.32 22.25 -25.87
C GLU A 15 1.45 21.54 -26.63
N ALA A 16 2.67 21.54 -26.08
CA ALA A 16 3.79 20.82 -26.65
C ALA A 16 3.66 19.30 -26.46
N LEU A 17 3.17 18.85 -25.30
CA LEU A 17 2.92 17.43 -25.04
C LEU A 17 1.76 16.88 -25.88
N GLU A 18 0.69 17.66 -26.06
CA GLU A 18 -0.46 17.25 -26.88
C GLU A 18 -0.11 17.09 -28.37
N LYS A 19 0.90 17.83 -28.86
CA LYS A 19 1.37 17.76 -30.24
C LYS A 19 2.53 16.78 -30.45
N MET A 20 3.06 16.19 -29.39
CA MET A 20 4.17 15.24 -29.46
C MET A 20 3.64 13.89 -29.99
N GLU A 21 4.32 13.34 -30.98
CA GLU A 21 4.08 11.98 -31.48
C GLU A 21 4.76 10.95 -30.56
N ASP A 22 4.23 9.74 -30.51
CA ASP A 22 4.72 8.66 -29.62
C ASP A 22 6.20 8.34 -29.87
N GLU A 23 6.66 8.43 -31.12
CA GLU A 23 8.06 8.22 -31.51
C GLU A 23 9.02 9.25 -30.91
N GLY A 24 8.51 10.41 -30.48
CA GLY A 24 9.27 11.46 -29.80
C GLY A 24 9.39 11.28 -28.30
N ILE A 25 8.71 10.27 -27.72
CA ILE A 25 8.77 9.97 -26.29
C ILE A 25 10.07 9.21 -25.99
N ASP A 26 10.88 9.79 -25.10
CA ASP A 26 12.11 9.16 -24.61
C ASP A 26 11.78 8.11 -23.54
N TYR A 27 12.06 6.84 -23.84
CA TYR A 27 11.91 5.69 -22.92
C TYR A 27 13.26 5.18 -22.40
N SER A 28 14.36 5.94 -22.54
CA SER A 28 15.69 5.51 -22.13
C SER A 28 15.82 5.20 -20.63
N ASP A 29 14.97 5.81 -19.80
CA ASP A 29 14.89 5.61 -18.35
C ASP A 29 13.99 4.45 -17.93
N ILE A 30 13.06 4.03 -18.80
CA ILE A 30 12.06 3.00 -18.52
C ILE A 30 12.03 1.99 -19.69
N PRO A 31 12.96 1.01 -19.70
CA PRO A 31 13.00 0.01 -20.75
C PRO A 31 11.71 -0.84 -20.76
N PRO A 32 11.32 -1.39 -21.93
CA PRO A 32 10.12 -2.20 -22.05
C PRO A 32 10.22 -3.48 -21.20
N LEU A 33 9.13 -3.82 -20.51
CA LEU A 33 9.04 -5.06 -19.74
C LEU A 33 8.92 -6.26 -20.68
N THR A 34 9.81 -7.24 -20.54
CA THR A 34 9.86 -8.43 -21.40
C THR A 34 8.91 -9.54 -20.92
N ALA A 35 8.62 -10.52 -21.77
CA ALA A 35 7.84 -11.70 -21.37
C ALA A 35 8.51 -12.44 -20.20
N GLU A 36 9.84 -12.57 -20.21
CA GLU A 36 10.65 -13.18 -19.13
C GLU A 36 10.44 -12.47 -17.78
N PHE A 37 10.28 -11.14 -17.78
CA PHE A 37 9.95 -10.40 -16.55
C PHE A 37 8.62 -10.86 -15.97
N PHE A 38 7.60 -11.05 -16.82
CA PHE A 38 6.27 -11.49 -16.40
C PHE A 38 6.21 -12.98 -16.03
N GLU A 39 7.07 -13.83 -16.61
CA GLU A 39 7.16 -15.25 -16.24
C GLU A 39 7.53 -15.46 -14.77
N HIS A 40 8.37 -14.56 -14.21
CA HIS A 40 8.78 -14.59 -12.81
C HIS A 40 8.01 -13.62 -11.91
N ALA A 41 7.13 -12.79 -12.47
CA ALA A 41 6.38 -11.81 -11.72
C ALA A 41 5.34 -12.49 -10.82
N THR A 42 5.41 -12.22 -9.51
CA THR A 42 4.40 -12.70 -8.56
C THR A 42 3.34 -11.62 -8.35
N LEU A 43 2.11 -11.89 -8.78
CA LEU A 43 0.98 -11.00 -8.50
C LEU A 43 0.66 -11.02 -7.00
N ARG A 44 0.82 -9.87 -6.33
CA ARG A 44 0.37 -9.67 -4.95
C ARG A 44 -0.93 -8.90 -4.94
N ILE A 45 -2.05 -9.63 -4.82
CA ILE A 45 -3.35 -9.02 -4.56
C ILE A 45 -3.41 -8.73 -3.05
N PRO A 46 -3.58 -7.47 -2.63
CA PRO A 46 -3.83 -7.18 -1.22
C PRO A 46 -5.08 -7.92 -0.79
N ALA A 47 -4.97 -8.78 0.22
CA ALA A 47 -6.14 -9.46 0.76
C ALA A 47 -7.16 -8.39 1.21
N PRO A 48 -8.47 -8.59 0.95
CA PRO A 48 -9.48 -7.68 1.43
C PRO A 48 -9.36 -7.58 2.96
N GLN A 49 -8.96 -6.41 3.45
CA GLN A 49 -8.94 -6.16 4.88
C GLN A 49 -10.39 -6.08 5.34
N ALA A 50 -10.78 -7.01 6.22
CA ALA A 50 -12.08 -6.93 6.87
C ALA A 50 -12.15 -5.62 7.68
N GLN A 51 -12.98 -4.68 7.22
CA GLN A 51 -13.27 -3.45 7.96
C GLN A 51 -14.34 -3.75 9.02
N ARG A 52 -13.95 -4.47 10.07
CA ARG A 52 -14.80 -4.63 11.25
C ARG A 52 -14.32 -3.70 12.37
N LEU A 53 -15.28 -3.02 12.99
CA LEU A 53 -15.06 -2.28 14.23
C LEU A 53 -14.85 -3.31 15.34
N VAL A 54 -13.63 -3.37 15.86
CA VAL A 54 -13.29 -4.13 17.06
C VAL A 54 -13.22 -3.14 18.21
N GLN A 55 -13.91 -3.43 19.32
CA GLN A 55 -13.76 -2.67 20.55
C GLN A 55 -12.45 -3.10 21.22
N ILE A 56 -11.60 -2.12 21.52
CA ILE A 56 -10.33 -2.30 22.22
C ILE A 56 -10.40 -1.42 23.45
N ASP A 57 -9.92 -1.92 24.58
CA ASP A 57 -9.86 -1.15 25.81
C ASP A 57 -8.98 0.10 25.65
N PRO A 58 -9.35 1.23 26.27
CA PRO A 58 -8.70 2.51 26.03
C PRO A 58 -7.23 2.54 26.45
N ASP A 59 -6.85 1.82 27.50
CA ASP A 59 -5.48 1.69 28.00
C ASP A 59 -4.58 0.91 27.02
N ILE A 60 -5.09 -0.18 26.46
CA ILE A 60 -4.40 -0.97 25.44
C ILE A 60 -4.19 -0.13 24.18
N LEU A 61 -5.22 0.63 23.78
CA LEU A 61 -5.16 1.50 22.62
C LEU A 61 -4.16 2.64 22.80
N GLN A 62 -4.09 3.26 23.99
CA GLN A 62 -3.07 4.25 24.32
C GLN A 62 -1.66 3.65 24.21
N TRP A 63 -1.44 2.45 24.76
CA TRP A 63 -0.14 1.78 24.68
C TRP A 63 0.33 1.52 23.24
N PHE A 64 -0.59 1.16 22.33
CA PHE A 64 -0.27 1.00 20.90
C PHE A 64 -0.08 2.32 20.16
N GLN A 65 -0.71 3.41 20.62
CA GLN A 65 -0.54 4.75 20.04
C GLN A 65 0.78 5.40 20.45
N ASP A 66 1.26 5.09 21.66
CA ASP A 66 2.57 5.54 22.17
C ASP A 66 3.74 4.89 21.41
N GLN A 67 3.49 3.80 20.67
CA GLN A 67 4.47 3.16 19.81
C GLN A 67 4.59 3.91 18.49
N THR A 68 5.80 4.31 18.12
CA THR A 68 6.07 4.96 16.83
C THR A 68 5.74 4.01 15.67
N GLY A 69 4.65 4.29 14.94
CA GLY A 69 4.26 3.57 13.74
C GLY A 69 2.75 3.49 13.52
N GLU A 70 2.34 2.76 12.49
CA GLU A 70 0.94 2.48 12.20
C GLU A 70 0.35 1.51 13.24
N HIS A 71 -0.20 2.04 14.35
CA HIS A 71 -0.80 1.29 15.46
C HIS A 71 -1.75 0.16 15.00
N ARG A 72 -2.53 0.38 13.93
CA ARG A 72 -3.42 -0.65 13.34
C ARG A 72 -2.67 -1.88 12.81
N ALA A 73 -1.47 -1.70 12.26
CA ALA A 73 -0.64 -2.80 11.75
C ALA A 73 -0.04 -3.60 12.91
N LEU A 74 0.40 -2.90 13.97
CA LEU A 74 0.93 -3.52 15.18
C LEU A 74 -0.12 -4.39 15.87
N ILE A 75 -1.34 -3.86 16.08
CA ILE A 75 -2.46 -4.60 16.66
C ILE A 75 -2.73 -5.89 15.86
N ASN A 76 -2.82 -5.80 14.53
CA ASN A 76 -3.04 -6.98 13.69
C ASN A 76 -1.90 -8.01 13.79
N SER A 77 -0.64 -7.56 13.87
CA SER A 77 0.51 -8.45 13.98
C SER A 77 0.52 -9.24 15.30
N VAL A 78 0.14 -8.59 16.41
CA VAL A 78 0.06 -9.21 17.73
C VAL A 78 -1.07 -10.25 17.75
N LEU A 79 -2.25 -9.89 17.25
CA LEU A 79 -3.38 -10.82 17.16
C LEU A 79 -3.05 -12.05 16.30
N ARG A 80 -2.35 -11.86 15.17
CA ARG A 80 -1.92 -12.96 14.32
C ARG A 80 -0.99 -13.94 15.04
N ARG A 81 0.05 -13.43 15.71
CA ARG A 81 0.99 -14.28 16.48
C ARG A 81 0.29 -15.05 17.59
N TYR A 82 -0.67 -14.41 18.27
CA TYR A 82 -1.46 -15.08 19.32
C TYR A 82 -2.29 -16.23 18.74
N ILE A 83 -2.95 -16.02 17.60
CA ILE A 83 -3.74 -17.06 16.93
C ILE A 83 -2.85 -18.22 16.49
N GLU A 84 -1.70 -17.94 15.87
CA GLU A 84 -0.73 -18.95 15.42
C GLU A 84 -0.23 -19.79 16.61
N GLY A 85 0.23 -19.17 17.68
CA GLY A 85 0.69 -19.89 18.89
C GLY A 85 -0.43 -20.64 19.62
N SER A 86 -1.67 -20.14 19.60
CA SER A 86 -2.82 -20.84 20.21
C SER A 86 -3.28 -22.04 19.39
N SER A 87 -3.08 -22.03 18.08
CA SER A 87 -3.44 -23.15 17.19
C SER A 87 -2.55 -24.37 17.41
N GLU A 88 -1.32 -24.18 17.88
CA GLU A 88 -0.41 -25.27 18.26
C GLU A 88 -0.84 -25.96 19.57
N HIS A 89 -1.52 -25.24 20.47
CA HIS A 89 -1.97 -25.78 21.76
C HIS A 89 -3.33 -26.51 21.70
N SER A 90 -4.09 -26.36 20.62
CA SER A 90 -5.42 -26.98 20.48
C SER A 90 -5.41 -28.36 19.79
N SER A 91 -4.23 -28.92 19.49
CA SER A 91 -4.07 -30.21 18.79
C SER A 91 -3.59 -31.36 19.69
N VAL A 92 -3.91 -31.35 20.98
CA VAL A 92 -3.64 -32.47 21.92
C VAL A 92 -4.94 -33.02 22.47
#